data_AF-A0AAV2D6N6-F1
#
_entry.id   AF-A0AAV2D6N6-F1
#
_cell.length_a   1.000
_cell.length_b   1.000
_cell.length_c   1.000
_cell.angle_alpha   90.00
_cell.angle_beta   90.00
_cell.angle_gamma   90.00
#
_symmetry.space_group_name_H-M   'P 1'
#
loop_
_entity.id
_entity.type
_entity.pdbx_description
1 polymer ?
#
loop_
_entity_poly.entity_id
_entity_poly.type
_entity_poly.pdbx_seq_one_letter_code
_entity_poly.pdbx_strand_id
1 'polypeptide(L)'
;MRVAATDKAEAEKILQIKRAEGEAESKYLSGLGIARQRQAIVDGLRDSVIGFSENVPGTSAKDVMDMVLVTQYFDTMKEIGAASKSSAIFIPHGPGAVRDVASQIREGLLQANNAH
;
A
#
# COMPACT_ATOMS: atom_id res chain seq x y z
N MET A 1 4.33 -55.57 -9.25
CA MET A 1 3.70 -54.54 -8.39
C MET A 1 4.67 -53.58 -7.71
N ARG A 2 5.86 -53.99 -7.23
CA ARG A 2 6.83 -53.05 -6.59
C ARG A 2 7.32 -51.94 -7.51
N VAL A 3 7.60 -52.25 -8.78
CA VAL A 3 8.09 -51.29 -9.78
C VAL A 3 7.07 -50.17 -10.04
N ALA A 4 5.80 -50.50 -10.27
CA ALA A 4 4.76 -49.48 -10.48
C ALA A 4 4.52 -48.59 -9.24
N ALA A 5 4.73 -49.13 -8.03
CA ALA A 5 4.63 -48.34 -6.81
C ALA A 5 5.82 -47.39 -6.61
N THR A 6 7.03 -47.83 -6.97
CA THR A 6 8.23 -46.96 -6.92
C THR A 6 8.18 -45.87 -7.98
N ASP A 7 7.74 -46.19 -9.20
CA ASP A 7 7.64 -45.21 -10.29
C ASP A 7 6.59 -44.14 -9.97
N LYS A 8 5.48 -44.52 -9.33
CA LYS A 8 4.46 -43.59 -8.87
C LYS A 8 4.97 -42.66 -7.77
N ALA A 9 5.71 -43.20 -6.79
CA ALA A 9 6.28 -42.39 -5.71
C ALA A 9 7.35 -41.40 -6.22
N GLU A 10 8.14 -41.81 -7.21
CA GLU A 10 9.13 -40.94 -7.84
C GLU A 10 8.46 -39.83 -8.67
N ALA A 11 7.39 -40.15 -9.41
CA ALA A 11 6.59 -39.15 -10.11
C ALA A 11 5.95 -38.12 -9.17
N GLU A 12 5.39 -38.57 -8.03
CA GLU A 12 4.82 -37.67 -7.01
C GLU A 12 5.90 -36.75 -6.42
N LYS A 13 7.09 -37.27 -6.14
CA LYS A 13 8.23 -36.48 -5.67
C LYS A 13 8.64 -35.41 -6.68
N ILE A 14 8.77 -35.77 -7.96
CA ILE A 14 9.13 -34.82 -9.02
C ILE A 14 8.06 -33.73 -9.13
N LEU A 15 6.78 -34.10 -9.08
CA LEU A 15 5.67 -33.17 -9.18
C LEU A 15 5.64 -32.19 -7.99
N GLN A 16 5.96 -32.65 -6.79
CA GLN A 16 6.07 -31.81 -5.60
C GLN A 16 7.25 -30.84 -5.68
N ILE A 17 8.42 -31.29 -6.13
CA ILE A 17 9.60 -30.44 -6.33
C ILE A 17 9.31 -29.37 -7.39
N LYS A 18 8.72 -29.75 -8.53
CA LYS A 18 8.39 -28.81 -9.60
C LYS A 18 7.36 -27.76 -9.17
N ARG A 19 6.39 -28.13 -8.34
CA ARG A 19 5.47 -27.15 -7.74
C ARG A 19 6.21 -26.18 -6.81
N ALA A 20 7.09 -26.69 -5.95
CA ALA A 20 7.86 -25.84 -5.04
C ALA A 20 8.81 -24.88 -5.80
N GLU A 21 9.45 -25.36 -6.87
CA GLU A 21 10.28 -24.54 -7.76
C GLU A 21 9.45 -23.42 -8.42
N GLY A 22 8.28 -23.76 -8.98
CA GLY A 22 7.39 -22.77 -9.61
C GLY A 22 6.85 -21.72 -8.62
N GLU A 23 6.52 -22.13 -7.39
CA GLU A 23 6.12 -21.18 -6.34
C GLU A 23 7.26 -20.25 -5.92
N ALA A 24 8.48 -20.77 -5.81
CA ALA A 24 9.67 -19.97 -5.49
C ALA A 24 9.99 -18.97 -6.61
N GLU A 25 9.95 -19.42 -7.87
CA GLU A 25 10.18 -18.57 -9.03
C GLU A 25 9.11 -17.49 -9.16
N SER A 26 7.83 -17.84 -8.97
CA SER A 26 6.73 -16.87 -8.98
C SER A 26 6.90 -15.78 -7.91
N LYS A 27 7.25 -16.15 -6.68
CA LYS A 27 7.54 -15.19 -5.60
C LYS A 27 8.75 -14.31 -5.94
N TYR A 28 9.80 -14.88 -6.53
CA TYR A 28 10.97 -14.11 -6.93
C TYR A 28 10.62 -13.10 -8.03
N LEU A 29 9.94 -13.53 -9.09
CA LEU A 29 9.51 -12.65 -10.18
C LEU A 29 8.57 -11.54 -9.69
N SER A 30 7.65 -11.85 -8.77
CA SER A 30 6.80 -10.85 -8.11
C SER A 30 7.62 -9.82 -7.33
N GLY A 31 8.58 -10.28 -6.52
CA GLY A 31 9.49 -9.39 -5.79
C GLY A 31 10.33 -8.51 -6.71
N LEU A 32 10.83 -9.08 -7.81
CA LEU A 32 11.57 -8.35 -8.84
C LEU A 32 10.69 -7.32 -9.55
N GLY A 33 9.43 -7.66 -9.84
CA GLY A 33 8.44 -6.76 -10.41
C GLY A 33 8.17 -5.56 -9.50
N ILE A 34 7.93 -5.80 -8.21
CA ILE A 34 7.74 -4.75 -7.21
C ILE A 34 8.97 -3.87 -7.10
N ALA A 35 10.18 -4.46 -7.07
CA ALA A 35 11.42 -3.69 -7.01
C ALA A 35 11.59 -2.79 -8.25
N ARG A 36 11.34 -3.32 -9.46
CA ARG A 36 11.38 -2.54 -10.71
C ARG A 36 10.32 -1.44 -10.75
N GLN A 37 9.11 -1.72 -10.29
CA GLN A 37 8.04 -0.74 -10.18
C GLN A 37 8.45 0.40 -9.23
N ARG A 38 8.99 0.07 -8.05
CA ARG A 38 9.49 1.07 -7.10
C ARG A 38 10.62 1.90 -7.68
N GLN A 39 11.55 1.27 -8.42
CA GLN A 39 12.62 1.99 -9.10
C GLN A 39 12.06 2.99 -10.12
N ALA A 40 11.13 2.56 -10.98
CA ALA A 40 10.50 3.44 -11.96
C ALA A 40 9.73 4.60 -11.33
N ILE A 41 9.08 4.38 -10.17
CA ILE A 41 8.41 5.44 -9.40
C ILE A 41 9.43 6.47 -8.91
N VAL A 42 10.55 6.03 -8.33
CA VAL A 42 11.59 6.92 -7.80
C VAL A 42 12.23 7.73 -8.94
N ASP A 43 12.54 7.07 -10.05
CA ASP A 43 13.14 7.72 -11.22
C ASP A 43 12.18 8.77 -11.82
N GLY A 44 10.90 8.42 -12.00
CA GLY A 44 9.90 9.36 -12.48
C GLY A 44 9.65 10.55 -11.54
N LEU A 45 9.68 10.33 -10.23
CA LEU A 45 9.56 11.42 -9.25
C LEU A 45 10.78 12.34 -9.29
N ARG A 46 11.99 11.77 -9.41
CA ARG A 46 13.23 12.54 -9.56
C ARG A 46 13.17 13.45 -10.79
N ASP A 47 12.79 12.90 -11.94
CA ASP A 47 12.67 13.65 -13.20
C ASP A 47 11.62 14.75 -13.08
N SER A 48 10.50 14.47 -12.41
CA SER A 48 9.43 15.46 -12.15
C SER A 48 9.92 16.61 -11.27
N VAL A 49 10.69 16.32 -10.21
CA VAL A 49 11.23 17.34 -9.30
C VAL A 49 12.26 18.21 -10.01
N ILE A 50 13.17 17.61 -10.79
CA ILE A 50 14.17 18.35 -11.57
C ILE A 50 13.47 19.24 -12.60
N GLY A 51 12.56 18.67 -13.40
CA GLY A 51 11.84 19.42 -14.43
C GLY A 51 11.02 20.57 -13.86
N PHE A 52 10.39 20.40 -12.69
CA PHE A 52 9.64 21.49 -12.07
C PHE A 52 10.55 22.58 -11.52
N SER A 53 11.66 22.21 -10.88
CA SER A 53 12.63 23.17 -10.33
C SER A 53 13.34 23.99 -11.42
N GLU A 54 13.60 23.39 -12.59
CA GLU A 54 14.21 24.09 -13.73
C GLU A 54 13.23 25.05 -14.43
N ASN A 55 11.95 24.67 -14.54
CA ASN A 55 10.95 25.43 -15.29
C ASN A 55 10.25 26.52 -14.46
N VAL A 56 10.33 26.45 -13.13
CA VAL A 56 9.69 27.41 -12.22
C VAL A 56 10.77 28.15 -11.42
N PRO A 57 11.08 29.41 -11.77
CA PRO A 57 12.10 30.19 -11.09
C PRO A 57 11.76 30.39 -9.61
N GLY A 58 12.72 30.10 -8.73
CA GLY A 58 12.59 30.34 -7.28
C GLY A 58 12.01 29.17 -6.47
N THR A 59 11.61 28.07 -7.11
CA THR A 59 11.20 26.84 -6.41
C THR A 59 12.37 25.90 -6.18
N SER A 60 12.50 25.44 -4.93
CA SER A 60 13.44 24.39 -4.56
C SER A 60 12.85 22.99 -4.72
N ALA A 61 13.70 21.97 -4.79
CA ALA A 61 13.26 20.57 -4.74
C ALA A 61 12.40 20.26 -3.49
N LYS A 62 12.64 20.96 -2.38
CA LYS A 62 11.84 20.81 -1.15
C LYS A 62 10.39 21.28 -1.38
N ASP A 63 10.20 22.42 -2.03
CA ASP A 63 8.87 22.99 -2.26
C ASP A 63 8.02 22.08 -3.16
N VAL A 64 8.66 21.46 -4.17
CA VAL A 64 8.01 20.48 -5.05
C VAL A 64 7.59 19.24 -4.26
N MET A 65 8.47 18.72 -3.40
CA MET A 65 8.16 17.56 -2.57
C MET A 65 7.05 17.86 -1.55
N ASP A 66 7.06 19.03 -0.93
CA ASP A 66 5.99 19.47 -0.02
C ASP A 66 4.64 19.53 -0.75
N MET A 67 4.60 20.04 -1.99
CA MET A 67 3.39 20.06 -2.81
C MET A 67 2.91 18.64 -3.14
N VAL A 68 3.81 17.74 -3.56
CA VAL A 68 3.49 16.33 -3.86
C VAL A 68 2.89 15.62 -2.64
N LEU A 69 3.44 15.86 -1.44
CA LEU A 69 2.91 15.30 -0.19
C LEU A 69 1.49 15.77 0.10
N VAL A 70 1.21 17.06 -0.12
CA VAL A 70 -0.14 17.63 0.06
C VAL A 70 -1.12 17.04 -0.97
N THR A 71 -0.72 16.92 -2.24
CA THR A 71 -1.55 16.28 -3.27
C THR A 71 -1.84 14.82 -2.92
N GLN A 72 -0.83 14.04 -2.54
CA GLN A 72 -1.00 12.64 -2.14
C GLN A 72 -1.93 12.50 -0.93
N TYR A 73 -1.84 13.43 0.04
CA TYR A 73 -2.76 13.46 1.18
C TYR A 73 -4.21 13.62 0.72
N PHE A 74 -4.49 14.55 -0.18
CA PHE A 74 -5.84 14.75 -0.72
C PHE A 74 -6.32 13.59 -1.59
N ASP A 75 -5.46 13.02 -2.45
CA ASP A 75 -5.80 11.87 -3.28
C ASP A 75 -6.13 10.65 -2.42
N THR A 76 -5.38 10.43 -1.33
CA THR A 76 -5.65 9.34 -0.37
C THR A 76 -6.99 9.57 0.33
N MET A 77 -7.29 10.79 0.76
CA MET A 77 -8.60 11.11 1.35
C MET A 77 -9.74 10.94 0.35
N LYS A 78 -9.54 11.33 -0.92
CA LYS A 78 -10.51 11.14 -1.99
C LYS A 78 -10.76 9.66 -2.25
N GLU A 79 -9.72 8.84 -2.29
CA GLU A 79 -9.83 7.38 -2.49
C GLU A 79 -10.60 6.72 -1.34
N ILE A 80 -10.29 7.11 -0.09
CA ILE A 80 -11.03 6.67 1.11
C ILE A 80 -12.50 7.08 1.02
N GLY A 81 -12.80 8.32 0.61
CA GLY A 81 -14.15 8.84 0.49
C GLY A 81 -14.94 8.27 -0.70
N ALA A 82 -14.26 7.85 -1.77
CA ALA A 82 -14.87 7.28 -2.96
C ALA A 82 -15.31 5.81 -2.77
N ALA A 83 -14.79 5.13 -1.75
CA ALA A 83 -15.24 3.79 -1.36
C ALA A 83 -16.68 3.85 -0.82
N SER A 84 -17.66 3.79 -1.73
CA SER A 84 -19.08 3.77 -1.39
C SER A 84 -19.37 2.63 -0.40
N LYS A 85 -19.75 3.00 0.84
CA LYS A 85 -19.97 2.17 2.06
C LYS A 85 -18.80 2.08 3.07
N SER A 86 -17.72 2.85 2.91
CA SER A 86 -16.67 2.94 3.93
C SER A 86 -16.97 4.07 4.94
N SER A 87 -17.14 3.72 6.22
CA SER A 87 -17.10 4.69 7.32
C SER A 87 -15.65 4.87 7.74
N ALA A 88 -15.01 5.96 7.32
CA ALA A 88 -13.65 6.29 7.74
C ALA A 88 -13.65 7.24 8.93
N ILE A 89 -13.03 6.84 10.04
CA ILE A 89 -12.80 7.70 11.21
C ILE A 89 -11.37 8.23 11.11
N PHE A 90 -11.23 9.54 10.89
CA PHE A 90 -9.91 10.18 10.85
C PHE A 90 -9.46 10.47 12.28
N ILE A 91 -8.46 9.74 12.75
CA ILE A 91 -7.84 9.96 14.06
C ILE A 91 -6.60 10.83 13.82
N PRO A 92 -6.57 12.09 14.31
CA PRO A 92 -5.33 12.86 14.27
C PRO A 92 -4.23 12.10 15.01
N HIS A 93 -2.97 12.29 14.62
CA HIS A 93 -1.83 11.80 15.41
C HIS A 93 -1.12 13.02 15.97
N GLY A 94 -1.25 13.19 17.28
CA GLY A 94 -0.61 14.25 18.06
C GLY A 94 -0.75 13.88 19.54
N PRO A 95 0.06 14.45 20.45
CA PRO A 95 0.06 14.06 21.86
C PRO A 95 -1.30 14.14 22.59
N GLY A 96 -2.31 14.80 22.01
CA GLY A 96 -3.69 14.85 22.52
C GLY A 96 -4.73 14.03 21.72
N ALA A 97 -4.38 13.55 20.54
CA ALA A 97 -5.39 13.11 19.58
C ALA A 97 -6.10 11.79 19.96
N VAL A 98 -5.45 10.92 20.74
CA VAL A 98 -6.10 9.71 21.27
C VAL A 98 -7.18 10.06 22.30
N ARG A 99 -6.96 11.11 23.11
CA ARG A 99 -7.95 11.58 24.10
C ARG A 99 -9.16 12.20 23.40
N ASP A 100 -8.91 12.97 22.35
CA ASP A 100 -9.98 13.61 21.57
C ASP A 100 -10.83 12.58 20.82
N VAL A 101 -10.22 11.54 20.27
CA VAL A 101 -10.92 10.42 19.63
C VAL A 101 -11.76 9.63 20.61
N ALA A 102 -11.23 9.34 21.80
CA ALA A 102 -12.01 8.67 22.84
C ALA A 102 -13.24 9.49 23.27
N SER A 103 -13.12 10.83 23.34
CA SER A 103 -14.25 11.73 23.60
C SER A 103 -15.27 11.70 22.46
N GLN A 104 -14.82 11.84 21.20
CA GLN A 104 -15.70 11.88 20.04
C GLN A 104 -16.45 10.56 19.82
N ILE A 105 -15.81 9.41 20.02
CA ILE A 105 -16.48 8.10 19.96
C ILE A 105 -17.53 7.98 21.06
N ARG A 106 -17.20 8.39 22.29
CA ARG A 106 -18.12 8.36 23.43
C ARG A 106 -19.33 9.27 23.21
N GLU A 107 -19.11 10.48 22.71
CA GLU A 107 -20.17 11.44 22.38
C GLU A 107 -21.05 10.94 21.24
N GLY A 108 -20.46 10.39 20.16
CA GLY A 108 -21.21 9.82 19.06
C GLY A 108 -22.09 8.63 19.47
N LEU A 109 -21.58 7.75 20.33
CA LEU A 109 -22.36 6.62 20.88
C LEU A 109 -23.47 7.08 21.83
N LEU A 110 -23.21 8.11 22.65
CA LEU A 110 -24.21 8.69 23.56
C LEU A 110 -25.30 9.46 22.80
N GLN A 111 -24.95 10.16 21.73
CA GLN A 111 -25.90 10.88 20.88
C GLN A 111 -26.76 9.91 20.07
N ALA A 112 -26.21 8.78 19.62
CA ALA A 112 -26.97 7.71 18.99
C ALA A 112 -28.00 7.07 19.93
N ASN A 113 -27.68 6.93 21.23
CA ASN A 113 -28.61 6.39 22.24
C ASN A 113 -29.73 7.36 22.64
N ASN A 114 -29.56 8.67 22.43
CA ASN A 114 -30.56 9.70 22.75
C ASN A 114 -31.44 10.08 21.54
N ALA A 115 -31.20 9.50 20.37
CA ALA A 115 -31.96 9.76 19.14
C ALA A 115 -33.12 8.74 18.90
N HIS A 116 -33.61 8.11 19.97
CA HIS A 116 -34.78 7.22 19.97
C HIS A 116 -35.97 7.85 20.71
#